data_AF-A0A960JHQ0-F1
#
_entry.id   AF-A0A960JHQ0-F1
#
_cell.length_a   1.000
_cell.length_b   1.000
_cell.length_c   1.000
_cell.angle_alpha   90.00
_cell.angle_beta   90.00
_cell.angle_gamma   90.00
#
_symmetry.space_group_name_H-M   'P 1'
#
loop_
_entity.id
_entity.type
_entity.pdbx_description
1 polymer ?
#
loop_
_entity_poly.entity_id
_entity_poly.type
_entity_poly.pdbx_seq_one_letter_code
_entity_poly.pdbx_strand_id
1 'polypeptide(L)'
;DVKNGIMIHGRGSYSIDQQRYNFQFGGQTFWEIKNGKVTGMLRDVAYQSRTTDFWNACDALGGKSTYRLPGTFNDGKGQPGQSSAVSHGCPIARFRDINVLNTSAG
;
A
#
# COMPACT_ATOMS: atom_id res chain seq x y z
N ASP A 1 6.72 -16.90 -5.72
CA ASP A 1 6.09 -17.12 -7.04
C ASP A 1 5.86 -15.84 -7.85
N VAL A 2 6.00 -14.63 -7.28
CA VAL A 2 5.88 -13.37 -8.04
C VAL A 2 7.01 -13.23 -9.07
N LYS A 3 6.68 -13.29 -10.38
CA LYS A 3 7.66 -13.18 -11.47
C LYS A 3 8.21 -11.76 -11.65
N ASN A 4 7.34 -10.75 -11.60
CA ASN A 4 7.69 -9.33 -11.66
C ASN A 4 6.70 -8.57 -10.78
N GLY A 5 7.18 -7.66 -9.92
CA GLY A 5 6.31 -6.91 -9.03
C GLY A 5 7.08 -5.92 -8.17
N ILE A 6 6.37 -5.24 -7.27
CA ILE A 6 6.94 -4.27 -6.34
C ILE A 6 6.48 -4.61 -4.92
N MET A 7 7.44 -4.80 -4.03
CA MET A 7 7.19 -4.86 -2.60
C MET A 7 7.14 -3.44 -2.04
N ILE A 8 6.01 -3.07 -1.47
CA ILE A 8 5.81 -1.77 -0.83
C ILE A 8 5.79 -1.98 0.68
N HIS A 9 6.63 -1.27 1.42
CA HIS A 9 6.71 -1.37 2.87
C HIS A 9 6.49 -0.03 3.56
N GLY A 10 5.76 -0.04 4.67
CA GLY A 10 5.42 1.16 5.44
C GLY A 10 4.31 1.99 4.79
N ARG A 11 4.10 3.19 5.31
CA ARG A 11 3.07 4.14 4.84
C ARG A 11 3.75 5.37 4.25
N GLY A 12 3.27 5.82 3.09
CA GLY A 12 3.70 7.06 2.45
C GLY A 12 2.56 8.07 2.36
N SER A 13 2.58 8.86 1.28
CA SER A 13 1.48 9.76 0.93
C SER A 13 0.17 8.99 0.70
N TYR A 14 -0.96 9.65 0.96
CA TYR A 14 -2.26 9.10 0.67
C TYR A 14 -3.21 10.18 0.17
N SER A 15 -4.03 9.82 -0.81
CA SER A 15 -5.12 10.62 -1.34
C SER A 15 -6.30 9.71 -1.60
N ILE A 16 -7.49 10.11 -1.17
CA ILE A 16 -8.74 9.38 -1.34
C ILE A 16 -9.79 10.39 -1.75
N ASP A 17 -10.61 10.06 -2.74
CA ASP A 17 -11.71 10.92 -3.14
C ASP A 17 -12.82 10.95 -2.08
N GLN A 18 -13.70 11.96 -2.14
CA GLN A 18 -14.75 12.15 -1.14
C GLN A 18 -15.70 10.95 -1.03
N GLN A 19 -16.00 10.31 -2.18
CA GLN A 19 -16.86 9.15 -2.25
C GLN A 19 -16.14 7.85 -1.83
N ARG A 20 -14.82 7.91 -1.61
CA ARG A 20 -13.94 6.77 -1.27
C ARG A 20 -13.95 5.66 -2.32
N TYR A 21 -14.28 6.02 -3.55
CA TYR A 21 -14.21 5.10 -4.68
C TYR A 21 -12.79 4.98 -5.19
N ASN A 22 -12.02 6.07 -5.24
CA ASN A 22 -10.68 6.09 -5.81
C ASN A 22 -9.65 6.47 -4.75
N PHE A 23 -8.48 5.85 -4.83
CA PHE A 23 -7.35 6.20 -3.98
C PHE A 23 -6.04 6.21 -4.76
N GLN A 24 -5.07 6.95 -4.23
CA GLN A 24 -3.66 6.86 -4.59
C GLN A 24 -2.84 6.84 -3.31
N PHE A 25 -2.03 5.81 -3.13
CA PHE A 25 -1.19 5.62 -1.95
C PHE A 25 0.28 5.41 -2.32
N GLY A 26 1.17 5.81 -1.41
CA GLY A 26 2.59 5.51 -1.42
C GLY A 26 3.01 4.62 -0.24
N GLY A 27 4.27 4.25 -0.23
CA GLY A 27 4.94 3.54 0.87
C GLY A 27 6.15 4.32 1.38
N GLN A 28 6.78 3.78 2.44
CA GLN A 28 8.02 4.32 2.96
C GLN A 28 9.23 3.83 2.16
N THR A 29 9.21 2.56 1.73
CA THR A 29 10.23 1.99 0.84
C THR A 29 9.58 1.10 -0.21
N PHE A 30 10.23 1.00 -1.37
CA PHE A 30 9.77 0.23 -2.51
C PHE A 30 10.91 -0.63 -3.03
N TRP A 31 10.61 -1.89 -3.33
CA TRP A 31 11.61 -2.84 -3.79
C TRP A 31 11.07 -3.62 -4.97
N GLU A 32 11.88 -3.77 -6.01
CA GLU A 32 11.54 -4.62 -7.13
C GLU A 32 11.59 -6.10 -6.73
N ILE A 33 10.64 -6.89 -7.24
CA ILE A 33 10.64 -8.34 -7.15
C ILE A 33 10.85 -8.89 -8.57
N LYS A 34 11.88 -9.73 -8.74
CA LYS A 34 12.11 -10.52 -9.97
C LYS A 34 12.24 -11.99 -9.65
N ASN A 35 11.47 -12.83 -10.35
CA ASN A 35 11.51 -14.29 -10.24
C ASN A 35 11.47 -14.78 -8.77
N GLY A 36 10.60 -14.17 -7.96
CA GLY A 36 10.41 -14.50 -6.56
C GLY A 36 11.45 -13.93 -5.59
N LYS A 37 12.39 -13.12 -6.05
CA LYS A 37 13.44 -12.51 -5.21
C LYS A 37 13.29 -11.00 -5.18
N VAL A 38 13.49 -10.41 -4.00
CA VAL A 38 13.64 -8.95 -3.85
C VAL A 38 15.00 -8.57 -4.41
N THR A 39 15.03 -7.59 -5.32
CA THR A 39 16.25 -7.15 -6.01
C THR A 39 16.68 -5.77 -5.50
N GLY A 40 16.38 -4.72 -6.25
CA GLY A 40 16.81 -3.34 -5.97
C GLY A 40 15.70 -2.46 -5.41
N MET A 41 16.08 -1.36 -4.78
CA MET A 41 15.13 -0.32 -4.37
C MET A 41 14.61 0.46 -5.57
N LEU A 42 13.35 0.84 -5.50
CA LEU A 42 12.70 1.77 -6.41
C LEU A 42 12.45 3.10 -5.68
N ARG A 43 12.33 4.18 -6.45
CA ARG A 43 11.94 5.51 -5.97
C ARG A 43 10.70 5.98 -6.69
N ASP A 44 10.03 6.98 -6.11
CA ASP A 44 8.94 7.71 -6.75
C ASP A 44 7.78 6.80 -7.18
N VAL A 45 7.44 5.80 -6.35
CA VAL A 45 6.36 4.84 -6.62
C VAL A 45 5.08 5.25 -5.90
N ALA A 46 3.98 5.32 -6.63
CA ALA A 46 2.63 5.36 -6.06
C ALA A 46 1.75 4.30 -6.74
N TYR A 47 0.75 3.80 -6.04
CA TYR A 47 -0.25 2.90 -6.61
C TYR A 47 -1.64 3.51 -6.46
N GLN A 48 -2.46 3.34 -7.49
CA GLN A 48 -3.83 3.85 -7.49
C GLN A 48 -4.79 2.80 -8.00
N SER A 49 -6.02 2.83 -7.48
CA SER A 49 -7.09 1.96 -7.92
C SER A 49 -8.43 2.46 -7.41
N ARG A 50 -9.49 1.84 -7.92
CA ARG A 50 -10.81 1.89 -7.30
C ARG A 50 -10.83 0.91 -6.14
N THR A 51 -11.40 1.30 -5.00
CA THR A 51 -11.36 0.51 -3.75
C THR A 51 -11.79 -0.94 -3.96
N THR A 52 -12.92 -1.16 -4.63
CA THR A 52 -13.44 -2.52 -4.86
C THR A 52 -12.59 -3.35 -5.81
N ASP A 53 -12.01 -2.73 -6.85
CA ASP A 53 -11.10 -3.43 -7.77
C ASP A 53 -9.81 -3.84 -7.08
N PHE A 54 -9.24 -2.95 -6.26
CA PHE A 54 -8.06 -3.27 -5.46
C PHE A 54 -8.29 -4.48 -4.54
N TRP A 55 -9.38 -4.48 -3.78
CA TRP A 55 -9.66 -5.60 -2.88
C TRP A 55 -10.00 -6.89 -3.62
N ASN A 56 -10.68 -6.82 -4.77
CA ASN A 56 -10.91 -7.99 -5.63
C ASN A 56 -9.62 -8.54 -6.25
N ALA A 57 -8.60 -7.71 -6.40
CA ALA A 57 -7.29 -8.12 -6.90
C ALA A 57 -6.39 -8.79 -5.84
N CYS A 58 -6.84 -8.88 -4.58
CA CYS A 58 -6.13 -9.58 -3.52
C CYS A 58 -6.19 -11.11 -3.77
N ASP A 59 -5.08 -11.71 -4.19
CA ASP A 59 -5.02 -13.14 -4.55
C ASP A 59 -4.20 -14.00 -3.59
N ALA A 60 -3.50 -13.37 -2.64
CA ALA A 60 -2.75 -14.09 -1.62
C ALA A 60 -2.51 -13.25 -0.36
N LEU A 61 -2.46 -13.93 0.78
CA LEU A 61 -2.02 -13.39 2.06
C LEU A 61 -0.79 -14.15 2.55
N GLY A 62 0.11 -13.44 3.21
CA GLY A 62 1.23 -14.04 3.93
C GLY A 62 0.78 -14.73 5.21
N GLY A 63 1.62 -15.64 5.71
CA GLY A 63 1.38 -16.36 6.95
C GLY A 63 1.74 -15.56 8.20
N LYS A 64 1.71 -16.22 9.36
CA LYS A 64 2.04 -15.63 10.68
C LYS A 64 3.40 -14.94 10.71
N SER A 65 4.39 -15.44 9.95
CA SER A 65 5.74 -14.88 9.90
C SER A 65 5.80 -13.48 9.29
N THR A 66 4.79 -13.06 8.53
CA THR A 66 4.74 -11.73 7.90
C THR A 66 3.78 -10.77 8.60
N TYR A 67 3.10 -11.22 9.66
CA TYR A 67 2.18 -10.39 10.43
C TYR A 67 2.90 -9.24 11.12
N ARG A 68 2.32 -8.04 11.02
CA ARG A 68 2.76 -6.83 11.73
C ARG A 68 1.54 -6.10 12.28
N LEU A 69 1.72 -5.39 13.40
CA LEU A 69 0.73 -4.48 13.99
C LEU A 69 1.26 -3.05 13.95
N PRO A 70 1.16 -2.35 12.80
CA PRO A 70 1.48 -0.93 12.72
C PRO A 70 0.44 -0.08 13.45
N GLY A 71 0.88 1.08 13.94
CA GLY A 71 0.04 2.08 14.58
C GLY A 71 0.32 3.50 14.06
N THR A 72 -0.65 4.38 14.25
CA THR A 72 -0.54 5.82 13.96
C THR A 72 -1.15 6.61 15.11
N PHE A 73 -0.51 7.72 15.48
CA PHE A 73 -0.98 8.58 16.57
C PHE A 73 -2.21 9.42 16.17
N ASN A 74 -2.46 9.57 14.87
CA ASN A 74 -3.59 10.31 14.34
C ASN A 74 -4.49 9.37 13.52
N ASP A 75 -5.80 9.50 13.70
CA ASP A 75 -6.84 8.72 13.02
C ASP A 75 -7.39 9.41 11.76
N GLY A 76 -7.00 10.68 11.53
CA GLY A 76 -7.36 11.44 10.33
C GLY A 76 -8.84 11.77 10.24
N LYS A 77 -9.54 11.85 11.38
CA LYS A 77 -10.98 12.11 11.45
C LYS A 77 -11.29 13.51 11.97
N GLY A 78 -12.49 14.00 11.64
CA GLY A 78 -13.07 15.22 12.19
C GLY A 78 -12.75 16.51 11.41
N GLN A 79 -13.69 17.46 11.48
CA GLN A 79 -13.46 18.85 11.08
C GLN A 79 -14.18 19.77 12.09
N PRO A 80 -13.46 20.35 13.08
CA PRO A 80 -12.00 20.35 13.24
C PRO A 80 -11.41 18.97 13.53
N GLY A 81 -10.13 18.79 13.17
CA GLY A 81 -9.43 17.51 13.27
C GLY A 81 -9.36 16.99 14.70
N GLN A 82 -9.69 15.71 14.87
CA GLN A 82 -9.55 14.97 16.11
C GLN A 82 -8.31 14.07 16.01
N SER A 83 -7.75 13.69 17.16
CA SER A 83 -6.60 12.79 17.23
C SER A 83 -6.91 11.64 18.17
N SER A 84 -6.78 10.42 17.66
CA SER A 84 -6.81 9.19 18.42
C SER A 84 -5.72 8.25 17.89
N ALA A 85 -5.04 7.58 18.80
CA ALA A 85 -4.15 6.49 18.43
C ALA A 85 -4.98 5.34 17.85
N VAL A 86 -4.58 4.84 16.67
CA VAL A 86 -5.24 3.71 16.01
C VAL A 86 -4.19 2.73 15.48
N SER A 87 -4.55 1.45 15.45
CA SER A 87 -3.71 0.37 14.91
C SER A 87 -4.55 -0.62 14.13
N HIS A 88 -3.93 -1.29 13.16
CA HIS A 88 -4.55 -2.37 12.42
C HIS A 88 -3.48 -3.37 12.01
N GLY A 89 -3.59 -4.60 12.49
CA GLY A 89 -2.59 -5.63 12.22
C GLY A 89 -2.96 -6.47 11.01
N CYS A 90 -1.99 -6.68 10.12
CA CYS A 90 -2.17 -7.48 8.92
C CYS A 90 -0.90 -8.24 8.55
N PRO A 91 -1.02 -9.41 7.89
CA PRO A 91 0.10 -9.98 7.15
C PRO A 91 0.36 -9.18 5.87
N ILE A 92 1.48 -9.46 5.21
CA ILE A 92 1.69 -9.02 3.82
C ILE A 92 0.55 -9.55 2.96
N ALA A 93 0.02 -8.74 2.05
CA ALA A 93 -0.97 -9.13 1.05
C ALA A 93 -0.41 -8.90 -0.36
N ARG A 94 -0.86 -9.71 -1.32
CA ARG A 94 -0.51 -9.57 -2.73
C ARG A 94 -1.73 -9.13 -3.51
N PHE A 95 -1.54 -8.09 -4.32
CA PHE A 95 -2.55 -7.52 -5.20
C PHE A 95 -2.06 -7.60 -6.64
N ARG A 96 -2.89 -8.13 -7.54
CA ARG A 96 -2.56 -8.31 -8.96
C ARG A 96 -3.02 -7.11 -9.79
N ASP A 97 -2.29 -6.84 -10.87
CA ASP A 97 -2.70 -5.90 -11.92
C ASP A 97 -3.11 -4.50 -11.40
N ILE A 98 -2.43 -4.04 -10.34
CA ILE A 98 -2.62 -2.71 -9.78
C ILE A 98 -1.85 -1.68 -10.62
N ASN A 99 -2.49 -0.56 -10.92
CA ASN A 99 -1.85 0.54 -11.62
C ASN A 99 -0.82 1.22 -10.72
N VAL A 100 0.44 1.24 -11.18
CA VAL A 100 1.57 1.84 -10.48
C VAL A 100 2.10 3.01 -11.30
N LEU A 101 2.30 4.15 -10.64
CA LEU A 101 2.79 5.39 -11.20
C LEU A 101 4.25 5.62 -10.81
N ASN A 102 5.02 6.22 -11.73
CA ASN A 102 6.27 6.91 -11.40
C ASN A 102 5.95 8.40 -11.16
N THR A 103 5.98 8.83 -9.89
CA THR A 103 5.60 10.19 -9.50
C THR A 103 6.65 11.25 -9.85
N SER A 104 7.84 10.86 -10.30
CA SER A 104 8.87 11.80 -10.78
C SER A 104 8.73 12.14 -12.27
N ALA A 105 7.86 11.45 -13.01
CA ALA A 105 7.71 11.61 -14.45
C ALA A 105 6.70 12.72 -14.84
N GLY A 106 6.39 13.62 -13.90
CA GLY A 106 5.53 14.78 -14.09
C GLY A 106 6.31 16.05 -14.40
#